data_AF-A0A7T1I3H6-F1
#
_entry.id   AF-A0A7T1I3H6-F1
#
_cell.length_a   1.000
_cell.length_b   1.000
_cell.length_c   1.000
_cell.angle_alpha   90.00
_cell.angle_beta   90.00
_cell.angle_gamma   90.00
#
_symmetry.space_group_name_H-M   'P 1'
#
loop_
_entity.id
_entity.type
_entity.pdbx_description
1 polymer ?
#
loop_
_entity_poly.entity_id
_entity_poly.type
_entity_poly.pdbx_seq_one_letter_code
_entity_poly.pdbx_strand_id
1 'polypeptide(L)' 'MQFSGTLEELRSLVERLGHPGHWEHKGAYELFVFDEQQTNLRLNWWPESGALTLVGDPAERVQWEADLQGLLDQHQAE' A
#
# COMPACT_ATOMS: atom_id res chain seq x y z
N MET A 1 5.91 -4.85 -5.74
CA MET A 1 5.93 -5.58 -4.46
C MET A 1 4.85 -6.66 -4.50
N GLN A 2 4.86 -7.61 -3.57
CA GLN A 2 3.93 -8.75 -3.56
C GLN A 2 3.37 -8.97 -2.15
N PHE A 3 2.05 -9.13 -2.03
CA PHE A 3 1.36 -9.41 -0.78
C PHE A 3 0.18 -10.34 -1.02
N SER A 4 0.22 -11.52 -0.39
CA SER A 4 -0.76 -12.60 -0.56
C SER A 4 -1.71 -12.77 0.64
N GLY A 5 -1.87 -11.74 1.46
CA GLY A 5 -2.82 -11.72 2.58
C GLY A 5 -4.19 -11.17 2.20
N THR A 6 -4.95 -10.79 3.20
CA THR A 6 -6.30 -10.21 3.10
C THR A 6 -6.26 -8.68 3.06
N LEU A 7 -7.36 -8.06 2.63
CA LEU A 7 -7.48 -6.59 2.65
C LEU A 7 -7.34 -6.03 4.07
N GLU A 8 -7.86 -6.74 5.07
CA GLU A 8 -7.81 -6.29 6.47
C GLU A 8 -6.36 -6.26 6.98
N GLU A 9 -5.58 -7.29 6.70
CA GLU A 9 -4.15 -7.32 7.03
C GLU A 9 -3.39 -6.21 6.30
N LEU A 10 -3.65 -6.01 4.99
CA LEU A 10 -3.02 -4.92 4.25
C LEU A 10 -3.38 -3.54 4.82
N ARG A 11 -4.64 -3.33 5.22
CA ARG A 11 -5.09 -2.09 5.86
C ARG A 11 -4.32 -1.84 7.15
N SER A 12 -4.22 -2.84 8.02
CA SER A 12 -3.45 -2.72 9.26
C SER A 12 -1.97 -2.43 9.01
N LEU A 13 -1.36 -2.99 7.96
CA LEU A 13 0.02 -2.68 7.59
C LEU A 13 0.16 -1.23 7.10
N VAL A 14 -0.75 -0.75 6.25
CA VAL A 14 -0.73 0.63 5.76
C VAL A 14 -0.99 1.63 6.89
N GLU A 15 -1.90 1.33 7.83
CA GLU A 15 -2.14 2.17 9.01
C GLU A 15 -0.90 2.32 9.90
N ARG A 16 -0.07 1.27 10.01
CA ARG A 16 1.21 1.32 10.76
C ARG A 16 2.23 2.29 10.16
N LEU A 17 2.11 2.63 8.87
CA LEU A 17 2.96 3.64 8.24
C LEU A 17 2.62 5.06 8.72
N GLY A 18 1.47 5.25 9.36
CA GLY A 18 1.13 6.50 10.04
C GLY A 18 0.71 7.64 9.10
N HIS A 19 0.38 7.33 7.85
CA HIS A 19 -0.03 8.32 6.86
C HIS A 19 -1.55 8.31 6.63
N PRO A 20 -2.19 9.49 6.62
CA PRO A 20 -3.63 9.59 6.43
C PRO A 20 -4.02 9.30 4.98
N GLY A 21 -5.14 8.61 4.83
CA GLY A 21 -5.72 8.31 3.52
C GLY A 21 -6.99 7.48 3.64
N HIS A 22 -7.53 7.09 2.50
CA HIS A 22 -8.75 6.31 2.41
C HIS A 22 -8.65 5.21 1.35
N TRP A 23 -9.41 4.14 1.55
CA TRP A 23 -9.49 3.00 0.63
C TRP A 23 -10.68 3.16 -0.32
N GLU A 24 -10.44 2.89 -1.60
CA GLU A 24 -11.44 2.81 -2.64
C GLU A 24 -11.42 1.43 -3.29
N HIS A 25 -12.58 0.78 -3.34
CA HIS A 25 -12.76 -0.48 -4.06
C HIS A 25 -12.98 -0.20 -5.56
N LYS A 26 -12.16 -0.79 -6.43
CA LYS A 26 -12.24 -0.62 -7.90
C LYS A 26 -12.63 -1.90 -8.64
N GLY A 27 -13.28 -2.84 -7.95
CA GLY A 27 -13.70 -4.13 -8.51
C GLY A 27 -12.58 -5.15 -8.50
N ALA A 28 -11.62 -5.02 -9.43
CA ALA A 28 -10.52 -5.97 -9.57
C ALA A 28 -9.34 -5.71 -8.61
N TYR A 29 -9.30 -4.54 -7.99
CA TYR A 29 -8.23 -4.12 -7.10
C TYR A 29 -8.74 -3.14 -6.04
N GLU A 30 -7.96 -3.01 -4.99
CA GLU A 30 -8.13 -2.03 -3.92
C GLU A 30 -7.13 -0.89 -4.13
N LEU A 31 -7.58 0.33 -3.91
CA LEU A 31 -6.79 1.53 -4.06
C LEU A 31 -6.74 2.28 -2.73
N PHE A 32 -5.55 2.52 -2.20
CA PHE A 32 -5.37 3.48 -1.11
C PHE A 32 -4.93 4.83 -1.69
N VAL A 33 -5.71 5.87 -1.39
CA VAL A 33 -5.45 7.25 -1.78
C VAL A 33 -5.01 8.03 -0.55
N PHE A 34 -3.90 8.74 -0.69
CA PHE A 34 -3.27 9.47 0.38
C PHE A 34 -3.93 10.86 0.46
N ASP A 35 -4.28 11.31 1.67
CA ASP A 35 -5.00 12.57 1.89
C ASP A 35 -4.07 13.77 2.21
N GLU A 36 -2.75 13.56 2.13
CA GLU A 36 -1.77 14.62 2.36
C GLU A 36 -1.81 15.65 1.20
N GLN A 37 -1.91 16.94 1.53
CA GLN A 37 -2.21 18.01 0.57
C GLN A 37 -1.19 18.22 -0.56
N GLN A 38 -0.06 17.50 -0.57
CA GLN A 38 1.03 17.67 -1.54
C GLN A 38 1.42 16.39 -2.27
N THR A 39 0.84 15.23 -1.94
CA THR A 39 1.20 13.97 -2.57
C THR A 39 0.17 13.56 -3.62
N ASN A 40 0.65 12.96 -4.71
CA ASN A 40 -0.19 12.22 -5.65
C ASN A 40 0.00 10.70 -5.52
N LEU A 41 0.60 10.25 -4.43
CA LEU A 41 0.84 8.84 -4.15
C LEU A 41 -0.48 8.07 -4.04
N ARG A 42 -0.47 6.87 -4.61
CA ARG A 42 -1.55 5.90 -4.49
C ARG A 42 -0.98 4.50 -4.46
N LEU A 43 -1.55 3.63 -3.62
CA LEU A 43 -1.19 2.22 -3.56
C LEU A 43 -2.30 1.39 -4.21
N ASN A 44 -1.97 0.63 -5.25
CA ASN A 44 -2.87 -0.33 -5.86
C ASN A 44 -2.53 -1.74 -5.38
N TRP A 45 -3.54 -2.50 -5.03
CA TRP A 45 -3.41 -3.91 -4.65
C TRP A 45 -4.41 -4.79 -5.38
N TRP A 46 -3.92 -5.82 -6.07
CA TRP A 46 -4.75 -6.83 -6.74
C TRP A 46 -4.82 -8.09 -5.88
N PRO A 47 -5.97 -8.44 -5.27
CA PRO A 47 -6.07 -9.61 -4.40
C PRO A 47 -5.83 -10.94 -5.12
N GLU A 48 -6.26 -11.05 -6.38
CA GLU A 48 -6.14 -12.29 -7.17
C GLU A 48 -4.67 -12.68 -7.42
N SER A 49 -3.84 -11.68 -7.74
CA SER A 49 -2.43 -11.91 -8.03
C SER A 49 -1.53 -11.61 -6.84
N GLY A 50 -2.01 -10.89 -5.82
CA GLY A 50 -1.26 -10.30 -4.72
C GLY A 50 -0.35 -9.13 -5.11
N ALA A 51 -0.44 -8.63 -6.36
CA ALA A 51 0.44 -7.56 -6.82
C ALA A 51 0.19 -6.25 -6.07
N LEU A 52 1.26 -5.61 -5.57
CA LEU A 52 1.25 -4.29 -4.95
C LEU A 52 2.08 -3.31 -5.78
N THR A 53 1.47 -2.18 -6.15
CA THR A 53 2.13 -1.13 -6.92
C THR A 53 1.84 0.24 -6.32
N LEU A 54 2.91 0.97 -5.97
CA LEU A 54 2.83 2.38 -5.63
C LEU A 54 2.98 3.23 -6.89
N VAL A 55 2.09 4.19 -7.09
CA VAL A 55 2.10 5.12 -8.23
C VAL A 55 2.08 6.55 -7.71
N GLY A 56 2.69 7.48 -8.45
CA GLY A 56 2.85 8.88 -8.04
C GLY A 56 4.27 9.38 -8.30
N ASP A 57 4.65 10.48 -7.66
CA ASP A 57 5.97 11.10 -7.79
C ASP A 57 7.09 10.11 -7.41
N PRO A 58 8.06 9.83 -8.31
CA PRO A 58 9.17 8.94 -8.03
C PRO A 58 9.97 9.30 -6.77
N ALA A 59 10.13 10.58 -6.44
CA ALA A 59 10.91 11.01 -5.28
C ALA A 59 10.21 10.63 -3.96
N GLU A 60 8.89 10.74 -3.91
CA GLU A 60 8.08 10.38 -2.74
C GLU A 60 7.91 8.86 -2.60
N ARG A 61 7.86 8.15 -3.74
CA ARG A 61 7.67 6.69 -3.77
C ARG A 61 8.79 5.92 -3.07
N VAL A 62 10.04 6.35 -3.19
CA VAL A 62 11.19 5.55 -2.73
C VAL A 62 11.12 5.23 -1.24
N GLN A 63 10.84 6.23 -0.40
CA GLN A 63 10.76 6.03 1.04
C GLN A 63 9.58 5.13 1.41
N TRP A 64 8.42 5.40 0.80
CA TRP A 64 7.21 4.63 1.02
C TRP A 64 7.30 3.17 0.58
N GLU A 65 7.90 2.90 -0.57
CA GLU A 65 8.14 1.54 -1.05
C GLU A 65 9.07 0.80 -0.09
N ALA A 66 10.12 1.47 0.43
CA ALA A 66 11.03 0.85 1.40
C ALA A 66 10.34 0.53 2.73
N ASP A 67 9.58 1.47 3.28
CA ASP A 67 8.88 1.30 4.56
C ASP A 67 7.80 0.21 4.46
N LEU A 68 7.00 0.23 3.38
CA LEU A 68 6.00 -0.80 3.13
C LEU A 68 6.64 -2.18 2.92
N GLN A 69 7.72 -2.27 2.12
CA GLN A 69 8.42 -3.54 1.93
C GLN A 69 8.96 -4.09 3.26
N GLY A 70 9.52 -3.23 4.12
CA GLY A 70 10.00 -3.65 5.44
C GLY A 70 8.90 -4.20 6.34
N LEU A 71 7.67 -3.66 6.26
CA LEU A 71 6.51 -4.21 6.98
C LEU A 71 6.02 -5.53 6.38
N LEU A 72 6.02 -5.66 5.05
CA LEU A 72 5.64 -6.89 4.36
C LEU A 72 6.59 -8.05 4.71
N ASP A 73 7.90 -7.79 4.73
CA ASP A 73 8.91 -8.80 5.08
C ASP A 73 8.75 -9.29 6.53
N GLN A 74 8.41 -8.39 7.45
CA GLN A 74 8.14 -8.74 8.85
C GLN A 74 6.90 -9.63 8.97
N HIS A 75 5.80 -9.27 8.29
CA HIS A 75 4.56 -10.03 8.32
C HIS A 75 4.69 -11.42 7.67
N GLN A 76 5.57 -11.58 6.68
CA GLN A 76 5.79 -12.87 6.01
C GLN A 76 6.74 -13.80 6.77
N ALA A 77 7.46 -13.27 7.77
CA ALA A 77 8.38 -14.05 8.61
C ALA A 77 7.69 -14.66 9.85
N GLU A 78 6.43 -14.29 10.10
CA GLU A 78 5.56 -14.82 11.17
C GLU A 78 4.79 -16.07 10.71
#